data_AF-A0A5E6PWK7-F1
#
_entry.id   AF-A0A5E6PWK7-F1
#
_cell.length_a   1.000
_cell.length_b   1.000
_cell.length_c   1.000
_cell.angle_alpha   90.00
_cell.angle_beta   90.00
_cell.angle_gamma   90.00
#
_symmetry.space_group_name_H-M   'P 1'
#
loop_
_entity.id
_entity.type
_entity.pdbx_description
1 polymer ?
#
loop_
_entity_poly.entity_id
_entity_poly.type
_entity_poly.pdbx_seq_one_letter_code
_entity_poly.pdbx_strand_id
1 'polypeptide(L)'
;MSVTDTTSGLSLKDILANSSIKTNSSADGLAAATNSAAGKKELGKDAFLQLLVTQLKNQNPLEPQDNGEFVAQLAQFSSLEGITTLNSTVAGIASNYNSSQALQASSLVGRSVIAPGDKAVVDTAKSFNGTVAVPASADPVKVKITDADGKVIRTIDLGLQKAGSASFIWDGKNDAGEVAKAGTYTFGATATYDGKATSLVTYLPATVSSVTISQTGGELMLNLAGLGSIALSKVQTIGM
;
A
#
# COMPACT_ATOMS: atom_id res chain seq x y z
N MET A 1 35.11 -11.62 43.20
CA MET A 1 34.37 -11.47 41.93
C MET A 1 34.91 -12.51 40.97
N SER A 2 34.16 -13.59 40.76
CA SER A 2 34.51 -14.64 39.80
C SER A 2 33.43 -14.63 38.72
N VAL A 3 33.86 -14.37 37.50
CA VAL A 3 33.06 -14.45 36.28
C VAL A 3 33.02 -15.92 35.87
N THR A 4 31.84 -16.54 35.90
CA THR A 4 31.60 -17.84 35.27
C THR A 4 31.13 -17.62 33.85
N ASP A 5 31.97 -18.06 32.93
CA ASP A 5 31.79 -18.14 31.49
C ASP A 5 30.68 -19.15 31.15
N THR A 6 29.61 -18.70 30.49
CA THR A 6 28.53 -19.56 29.97
C THR A 6 28.57 -19.57 28.45
N THR A 7 29.65 -20.10 27.88
CA THR A 7 29.60 -20.70 26.53
C THR A 7 29.35 -22.19 26.68
N SER A 8 28.08 -22.58 26.80
CA SER A 8 27.66 -23.97 26.68
C SER A 8 27.78 -24.41 25.22
N GLY A 9 29.00 -24.70 24.79
CA GLY A 9 29.27 -25.39 23.53
C GLY A 9 28.67 -26.80 23.60
N LEU A 10 27.77 -27.11 22.67
CA LEU A 10 27.20 -28.45 22.52
C LEU A 10 28.35 -29.46 22.36
N SER A 11 28.38 -30.49 23.20
CA SER A 11 29.44 -31.48 23.16
C SER A 11 29.23 -32.43 21.97
N LEU A 12 30.30 -33.05 21.46
CA LEU A 12 30.20 -34.11 20.44
C LEU A 12 29.25 -35.25 20.86
N LYS A 13 29.07 -35.46 22.17
CA LYS A 13 28.15 -36.47 22.72
C LYS A 13 26.68 -36.08 22.53
N ASP A 14 26.37 -34.79 22.59
CA ASP A 14 25.00 -34.28 22.36
C ASP A 14 24.61 -34.36 20.88
N ILE A 15 25.59 -34.20 19.99
CA ILE A 15 25.42 -34.37 18.54
C ILE A 15 25.23 -35.84 18.18
N LEU A 16 25.99 -36.76 18.81
CA LEU A 16 25.85 -38.20 18.60
C LEU A 16 24.54 -38.75 19.20
N ALA A 17 24.08 -38.23 20.33
CA ALA A 17 22.80 -38.65 20.95
C ALA A 17 21.59 -38.33 20.06
N ASN A 18 21.66 -37.27 19.24
CA ASN A 18 20.61 -36.95 18.27
C ASN A 18 20.70 -37.79 16.97
N SER A 19 21.77 -38.55 16.78
CA SER A 19 21.99 -39.38 15.58
C SER A 19 21.44 -40.81 15.70
N SER A 20 20.89 -41.22 16.85
CA SER A 20 20.29 -42.55 17.04
C SER A 20 18.87 -42.68 16.50
N ILE A 21 18.57 -42.03 15.36
CA ILE A 21 17.33 -42.28 14.62
C ILE A 21 17.54 -43.54 13.77
N LYS A 22 16.74 -44.56 14.08
CA LYS A 22 16.59 -45.81 13.32
C LYS A 22 16.71 -45.58 11.82
N THR A 23 17.61 -46.33 11.21
CA THR A 23 17.72 -46.52 9.77
C THR A 23 16.41 -47.07 9.22
N ASN A 24 15.58 -46.18 8.64
CA ASN A 24 14.58 -46.56 7.66
C ASN A 24 14.92 -45.81 6.37
N SER A 25 15.37 -46.58 5.38
CA SER A 25 15.78 -46.11 4.05
C SER A 25 14.60 -45.42 3.34
N SER A 26 14.50 -44.11 3.44
CA SER A 26 13.60 -43.29 2.64
C SER A 26 14.14 -41.86 2.60
N ALA A 27 14.18 -41.26 1.41
CA ALA A 27 14.76 -39.97 1.07
C ALA A 27 14.14 -38.73 1.79
N ASP A 28 13.37 -38.94 2.85
CA ASP A 28 12.63 -37.91 3.60
C ASP A 28 13.40 -37.33 4.80
N GLY A 29 14.45 -38.02 5.28
CA GLY A 29 15.26 -37.54 6.41
C GLY A 29 16.15 -36.34 6.09
N LEU A 30 16.53 -36.17 4.81
CA LEU A 30 17.41 -35.08 4.36
C LEU A 30 16.65 -33.74 4.21
N ALA A 31 15.35 -33.79 3.92
CA ALA A 31 14.49 -32.61 3.84
C ALA A 31 14.18 -32.01 5.23
N ALA A 32 14.04 -32.85 6.26
CA ALA A 32 13.80 -32.40 7.64
C ALA A 32 15.02 -31.71 8.27
N ALA A 33 16.23 -32.13 7.91
CA ALA A 33 17.48 -31.47 8.31
C ALA A 33 17.66 -30.09 7.64
N THR A 34 17.17 -29.93 6.40
CA THR A 34 17.15 -28.65 5.67
C THR A 34 16.22 -27.61 6.31
N ASN A 35 15.06 -28.03 6.84
CA ASN A 35 14.09 -27.11 7.43
C ASN A 35 14.44 -26.65 8.85
N SER A 36 15.26 -27.40 9.60
CA SER A 36 15.78 -26.97 10.91
C SER A 36 16.92 -25.94 10.81
N ALA A 37 17.35 -25.61 9.59
CA ALA A 37 18.41 -24.66 9.29
C ALA A 37 17.91 -23.32 8.71
N ALA A 38 16.62 -23.03 8.80
CA ALA A 38 16.07 -21.72 8.43
C ALA A 38 16.63 -20.55 9.28
N GLY A 39 17.31 -20.85 10.40
CA GLY A 39 18.11 -19.90 11.19
C GLY A 39 19.62 -20.14 11.18
N LYS A 40 20.15 -20.99 10.27
CA LYS A 40 21.56 -21.44 10.26
C LYS A 40 22.17 -21.54 8.86
N LYS A 41 21.82 -20.64 7.93
CA LYS A 41 22.47 -20.61 6.60
C LYS A 41 23.96 -20.23 6.67
N GLU A 42 24.34 -19.31 7.56
CA GLU A 42 25.75 -18.93 7.78
C GLU A 42 26.59 -20.09 8.34
N LEU A 43 26.02 -20.92 9.21
CA LEU A 43 26.74 -22.03 9.86
C LEU A 43 27.18 -23.13 8.88
N GLY A 44 26.52 -23.25 7.72
CA GLY A 44 26.86 -24.25 6.70
C GLY A 44 28.16 -23.94 5.95
N LYS A 45 28.45 -22.66 5.68
CA LYS A 45 29.65 -22.21 4.97
C LYS A 45 30.90 -22.31 5.83
N ASP A 46 30.80 -21.91 7.10
CA ASP A 46 31.93 -21.92 8.03
C ASP A 46 32.35 -23.35 8.40
N ALA A 47 31.39 -24.23 8.68
CA ALA A 47 31.65 -25.66 8.88
C ALA A 47 32.23 -26.33 7.63
N PHE A 48 31.83 -25.87 6.44
CA PHE A 48 32.32 -26.38 5.15
C PHE A 48 33.77 -25.92 4.86
N LEU A 49 34.09 -24.64 5.07
CA LEU A 49 35.46 -24.13 4.94
C LEU A 49 36.41 -24.82 5.94
N GLN A 50 35.93 -25.14 7.14
CA GLN A 50 36.71 -25.86 8.14
C GLN A 50 37.00 -27.31 7.73
N LEU A 51 36.06 -28.00 7.08
CA LEU A 51 36.29 -29.33 6.51
C LEU A 51 37.28 -29.29 5.33
N LEU A 52 37.18 -28.29 4.44
CA LEU A 52 38.09 -28.10 3.31
C LEU A 52 39.54 -27.87 3.78
N VAL A 53 39.73 -27.02 4.79
CA VAL A 53 41.05 -26.75 5.40
C VAL A 53 41.60 -28.00 6.09
N THR A 54 40.74 -28.79 6.73
CA THR A 54 41.12 -30.03 7.41
C THR A 54 41.57 -31.11 6.40
N GLN A 55 40.89 -31.23 5.25
CA GLN A 55 41.30 -32.14 4.17
C GLN A 55 42.60 -31.70 3.51
N LEU A 56 42.78 -30.41 3.22
CA LEU A 56 44.04 -29.86 2.68
C LEU A 56 45.24 -30.12 3.60
N LYS A 57 45.05 -30.02 4.92
CA LYS A 57 46.09 -30.32 5.91
C LYS A 57 46.48 -31.81 5.99
N ASN A 58 45.59 -32.72 5.58
CA ASN A 58 45.78 -34.17 5.66
C ASN A 58 46.00 -34.84 4.29
N GLN A 59 46.17 -34.07 3.20
CA GLN A 59 46.47 -34.65 1.89
C GLN A 59 47.93 -35.13 1.80
N ASN A 60 48.13 -36.25 1.11
CA ASN A 60 49.45 -36.74 0.76
C ASN A 60 49.97 -35.98 -0.48
N PRO A 61 51.14 -35.30 -0.41
CA PRO A 61 51.65 -34.45 -1.49
C PRO A 61 51.96 -35.18 -2.81
N LEU A 62 51.91 -36.51 -2.85
CA LEU A 62 52.19 -37.32 -4.04
C LEU A 62 50.92 -37.69 -4.86
N GLU A 63 49.71 -37.46 -4.34
CA GLU A 63 48.44 -37.73 -5.05
C GLU A 63 47.36 -36.69 -4.69
N PRO A 64 47.36 -35.51 -5.34
CA PRO A 64 46.32 -34.51 -5.10
C PRO A 64 44.97 -34.97 -5.65
N GLN A 65 43.94 -35.04 -4.80
CA GLN A 65 42.55 -35.17 -5.23
C GLN A 65 42.05 -33.84 -5.83
N ASP A 66 41.31 -33.90 -6.94
CA ASP A 66 40.76 -32.73 -7.61
C ASP A 66 39.54 -32.19 -6.85
N ASN A 67 39.71 -31.04 -6.19
CA ASN A 67 38.67 -30.39 -5.41
C ASN A 67 37.78 -29.46 -6.26
N GLY A 68 37.93 -29.44 -7.59
CA GLY A 68 37.24 -28.52 -8.49
C GLY A 68 35.71 -28.59 -8.43
N GLU A 69 35.15 -29.79 -8.28
CA GLU A 69 33.69 -30.00 -8.17
C GLU A 69 33.11 -29.42 -6.86
N PHE A 70 33.90 -29.38 -5.78
CA PHE A 70 33.52 -28.74 -4.53
C PHE A 70 33.57 -27.22 -4.59
N VAL A 71 34.56 -26.67 -5.29
CA VAL A 71 34.64 -25.22 -5.55
C VAL A 71 33.45 -24.76 -6.39
N ALA A 72 33.05 -25.56 -7.38
CA ALA A 72 31.85 -25.30 -8.18
C ALA A 72 30.56 -25.33 -7.34
N GLN A 73 30.40 -26.31 -6.44
CA GLN A 73 29.25 -26.37 -5.52
C GLN A 73 29.23 -25.20 -4.52
N LEU A 74 30.38 -24.79 -3.97
CA LEU A 74 30.48 -23.62 -3.10
C LEU A 74 30.14 -22.31 -3.83
N ALA A 75 30.59 -22.17 -5.08
CA ALA A 75 30.21 -21.04 -5.94
C ALA A 75 28.69 -21.02 -6.21
N GLN A 76 28.08 -22.18 -6.41
CA GLN A 76 26.62 -22.32 -6.57
C GLN A 76 25.87 -21.92 -5.30
N PHE A 77 26.32 -22.34 -4.12
CA PHE A 77 25.75 -21.93 -2.84
C PHE A 77 25.90 -20.43 -2.57
N SER A 78 27.08 -19.88 -2.84
CA SER A 78 27.34 -18.44 -2.69
C SER A 78 26.46 -17.61 -3.63
N SER A 79 26.20 -18.12 -4.84
CA SER A 79 25.28 -17.48 -5.79
C SER A 79 23.83 -17.54 -5.28
N LEU A 80 23.39 -18.67 -4.73
CA LEU A 80 22.06 -18.82 -4.14
C LEU A 80 21.86 -17.94 -2.90
N GLU A 81 22.88 -17.81 -2.06
CA GLU A 81 22.91 -16.91 -0.91
C GLU A 81 22.86 -15.45 -1.36
N GLY A 82 23.62 -15.09 -2.40
CA GLY A 82 23.55 -13.80 -3.06
C GLY A 82 22.14 -13.48 -3.54
N ILE A 83 21.48 -14.42 -4.24
CA ILE A 83 20.08 -14.27 -4.69
C ILE A 83 19.12 -14.15 -3.51
N THR A 84 19.31 -14.94 -2.44
CA THR A 84 18.48 -14.87 -1.23
C THR A 84 18.62 -13.51 -0.54
N THR A 85 19.85 -12.99 -0.45
CA THR A 85 20.16 -11.67 0.11
C THR A 85 19.59 -10.55 -0.74
N LEU A 86 19.69 -10.67 -2.07
CA LEU A 86 19.07 -9.75 -3.02
C LEU A 86 17.54 -9.72 -2.85
N ASN A 87 16.89 -10.88 -2.80
CA ASN A 87 15.45 -10.97 -2.57
C ASN A 87 15.04 -10.32 -1.24
N SER A 88 15.82 -10.54 -0.18
CA SER A 88 15.58 -9.92 1.13
C SER A 88 15.76 -8.40 1.09
N THR A 89 16.77 -7.93 0.38
CA THR A 89 17.03 -6.48 0.18
C THR A 89 15.91 -5.83 -0.63
N VAL A 90 15.45 -6.48 -1.71
CA VAL A 90 14.33 -6.02 -2.54
C VAL A 90 13.03 -5.97 -1.71
N ALA A 91 12.77 -6.99 -0.89
CA ALA A 91 11.63 -6.97 0.03
C ALA A 91 11.73 -5.82 1.05
N GLY A 92 12.92 -5.55 1.57
CA GLY A 92 13.18 -4.40 2.45
C GLY A 92 12.94 -3.05 1.76
N ILE A 93 13.38 -2.90 0.50
CA ILE A 93 13.13 -1.69 -0.30
C ILE A 93 11.62 -1.49 -0.52
N ALA A 94 10.88 -2.56 -0.87
CA ALA A 94 9.44 -2.48 -1.05
C ALA A 94 8.72 -2.06 0.26
N SER A 95 9.16 -2.59 1.40
CA SER A 95 8.65 -2.19 2.72
C SER A 95 8.92 -0.72 3.04
N ASN A 96 10.13 -0.23 2.76
CA ASN A 96 10.48 1.18 2.94
C ASN A 96 9.65 2.09 2.03
N TYR A 97 9.42 1.67 0.79
CA TYR A 97 8.58 2.41 -0.15
C TYR A 97 7.13 2.49 0.33
N ASN A 98 6.54 1.38 0.81
CA ASN A 98 5.20 1.38 1.41
C ASN A 98 5.12 2.29 2.64
N SER A 99 6.15 2.30 3.49
CA SER A 99 6.22 3.18 4.67
C SER A 99 6.28 4.65 4.26
N SER A 100 7.02 4.99 3.20
CA SER A 100 7.10 6.36 2.68
C SER A 100 5.77 6.84 2.11
N GLN A 101 5.05 5.97 1.37
CA GLN A 101 3.70 6.25 0.91
C GLN A 101 2.73 6.45 2.08
N ALA A 102 2.87 5.67 3.15
CA ALA A 102 2.05 5.82 4.35
C ALA A 102 2.24 7.18 5.03
N LEU A 103 3.48 7.67 5.11
CA LEU A 103 3.77 9.00 5.66
C LEU A 103 3.17 10.11 4.80
N GLN A 104 3.32 10.03 3.47
CA GLN A 104 2.70 10.98 2.55
C GLN A 104 1.18 11.00 2.69
N ALA A 105 0.56 9.82 2.76
CA ALA A 105 -0.87 9.67 2.99
C ALA A 105 -1.34 10.20 4.35
N SER A 106 -0.58 9.96 5.42
CA SER A 106 -0.90 10.48 6.75
C SER A 106 -0.95 12.01 6.75
N SER A 107 -0.17 12.67 5.89
CA SER A 107 -0.20 14.14 5.75
C SER A 107 -1.48 14.66 5.07
N LEU A 108 -2.23 13.79 4.39
CA LEU A 108 -3.52 14.10 3.77
C LEU A 108 -4.67 14.00 4.75
N VAL A 109 -4.55 13.19 5.82
CA VAL A 109 -5.60 13.06 6.84
C VAL A 109 -5.86 14.42 7.49
N GLY A 110 -7.14 14.81 7.53
CA GLY A 110 -7.58 16.13 7.99
C GLY A 110 -7.50 17.25 6.95
N ARG A 111 -6.83 17.04 5.81
CA ARG A 111 -6.86 18.00 4.69
C ARG A 111 -8.17 17.90 3.92
N SER A 112 -8.56 19.02 3.31
CA SER A 112 -9.64 19.06 2.34
C SER A 112 -9.10 18.72 0.95
N VAL A 113 -9.80 17.86 0.22
CA VAL A 113 -9.48 17.50 -1.16
C VAL A 113 -10.70 17.68 -2.04
N ILE A 114 -10.51 17.94 -3.32
CA ILE A 114 -11.59 17.99 -4.31
C ILE A 114 -11.64 16.64 -5.03
N ALA A 115 -12.75 15.93 -4.89
CA ALA A 115 -12.94 14.58 -5.44
C ALA A 115 -14.30 14.47 -6.16
N PRO A 116 -14.40 13.57 -7.16
CA PRO A 116 -15.68 13.31 -7.81
C PRO A 116 -16.66 12.68 -6.81
N GLY A 117 -17.88 13.18 -6.78
CA GLY A 117 -18.94 12.67 -5.92
C GLY A 117 -20.21 13.50 -6.05
N ASP A 118 -21.26 13.08 -5.37
CA ASP A 118 -22.54 13.77 -5.31
C ASP A 118 -22.90 14.21 -3.89
N LYS A 119 -22.15 13.84 -2.86
CA LYS A 119 -22.42 14.21 -1.46
C LYS A 119 -21.29 15.02 -0.89
N ALA A 120 -21.60 15.92 0.03
CA ALA A 120 -20.59 16.58 0.85
C ALA A 120 -21.18 16.97 2.20
N VAL A 121 -20.33 16.99 3.23
CA VAL A 121 -20.65 17.60 4.52
C VAL A 121 -20.43 19.10 4.38
N VAL A 122 -21.48 19.89 4.64
CA VAL A 122 -21.48 21.33 4.45
C VAL A 122 -21.68 22.05 5.78
N ASP A 123 -20.76 22.97 6.07
CA ASP A 123 -20.95 24.02 7.05
C ASP A 123 -21.65 25.20 6.35
N THR A 124 -22.96 25.31 6.54
CA THR A 124 -23.81 26.32 5.88
C THR A 124 -23.56 27.74 6.36
N ALA A 125 -22.71 27.94 7.38
CA ALA A 125 -22.22 29.26 7.76
C ALA A 125 -21.12 29.79 6.82
N LYS A 126 -20.54 28.93 5.98
CA LYS A 126 -19.49 29.27 5.01
C LYS A 126 -20.00 29.05 3.59
N SER A 127 -19.38 29.75 2.63
CA SER A 127 -19.58 29.44 1.22
C SER A 127 -19.03 28.06 0.89
N PHE A 128 -19.82 27.28 0.17
CA PHE A 128 -19.45 25.97 -0.34
C PHE A 128 -19.15 26.09 -1.84
N ASN A 129 -17.95 25.71 -2.24
CA ASN A 129 -17.48 25.83 -3.62
C ASN A 129 -17.32 24.43 -4.21
N GLY A 130 -17.86 24.22 -5.40
CA GLY A 130 -17.72 22.97 -6.14
C GLY A 130 -17.57 23.22 -7.63
N THR A 131 -17.29 22.15 -8.37
CA THR A 131 -17.13 22.20 -9.82
C THR A 131 -17.96 21.12 -10.48
N VAL A 132 -18.47 21.39 -11.68
CA VAL A 132 -19.16 20.43 -12.54
C VAL A 132 -18.29 20.18 -13.77
N ALA A 133 -18.10 18.92 -14.13
CA ALA A 133 -17.49 18.58 -15.43
C ALA A 133 -18.55 18.59 -16.53
N VAL A 134 -18.36 19.49 -17.49
CA VAL A 134 -19.23 19.71 -18.63
C VAL A 134 -18.55 19.10 -19.88
N PRO A 135 -19.02 17.97 -20.42
CA PRO A 135 -18.34 17.27 -21.52
C PRO A 135 -18.43 18.02 -22.86
N ALA A 136 -19.52 18.73 -23.10
CA ALA A 136 -19.77 19.54 -24.28
C ALA A 136 -20.58 20.78 -23.90
N SER A 137 -20.54 21.83 -24.72
CA SER A 137 -21.30 23.06 -24.46
C SER A 137 -22.79 22.74 -24.24
N ALA A 138 -23.38 23.27 -23.17
CA ALA A 138 -24.77 22.98 -22.80
C ALA A 138 -25.45 24.21 -22.19
N ASP A 139 -26.75 24.34 -22.41
CA ASP A 139 -27.59 25.39 -21.86
C ASP A 139 -28.99 24.84 -21.52
N PRO A 140 -29.47 24.95 -20.26
CA PRO A 140 -28.74 25.38 -19.08
C PRO A 140 -27.97 24.23 -18.41
N VAL A 141 -26.88 24.54 -17.72
CA VAL A 141 -26.29 23.67 -16.71
C VAL A 141 -26.85 24.06 -15.34
N LYS A 142 -27.42 23.10 -14.61
CA LYS A 142 -28.03 23.32 -13.30
C LYS A 142 -27.43 22.42 -12.24
N VAL A 143 -27.29 22.94 -11.02
CA VAL A 143 -26.89 22.17 -9.83
C VAL A 143 -28.03 22.21 -8.84
N LYS A 144 -28.60 21.04 -8.55
CA LYS A 144 -29.65 20.85 -7.55
C LYS A 144 -29.02 20.40 -6.24
N ILE A 145 -29.36 21.07 -5.15
CA ILE A 145 -28.87 20.76 -3.80
C ILE A 145 -30.04 20.23 -2.98
N THR A 146 -29.91 19.02 -2.45
CA THR A 146 -30.92 18.37 -1.59
C THR A 146 -30.34 18.02 -0.23
N ASP A 147 -31.18 18.07 0.80
CA ASP A 147 -30.81 17.60 2.14
C ASP A 147 -30.83 16.06 2.25
N ALA A 148 -30.59 15.54 3.46
CA ALA A 148 -30.56 14.12 3.75
C ALA A 148 -31.91 13.41 3.55
N ASP A 149 -33.03 14.15 3.63
CA ASP A 149 -34.38 13.65 3.40
C ASP A 149 -34.78 13.70 1.90
N GLY A 150 -33.88 14.20 1.05
CA GLY A 150 -34.10 14.36 -0.39
C GLY A 150 -34.92 15.61 -0.74
N LYS A 151 -35.20 16.49 0.22
CA LYS A 151 -35.89 17.76 -0.05
C LYS A 151 -34.94 18.70 -0.79
N VAL A 152 -35.45 19.33 -1.84
CA VAL A 152 -34.70 20.37 -2.57
C VAL A 152 -34.57 21.61 -1.70
N ILE A 153 -33.34 22.04 -1.50
CA ILE A 153 -32.99 23.22 -0.70
C ILE A 153 -32.70 24.40 -1.59
N ARG A 154 -31.96 24.17 -2.67
CA ARG A 154 -31.54 25.20 -3.62
C ARG A 154 -31.37 24.60 -5.00
N THR A 155 -31.72 25.36 -6.04
CA THR A 155 -31.22 25.09 -7.41
C THR A 155 -30.38 26.26 -7.87
N ILE A 156 -29.15 25.98 -8.30
CA ILE A 156 -28.23 26.96 -8.88
C ILE A 156 -28.27 26.77 -10.40
N ASP A 157 -28.63 27.82 -11.14
CA ASP A 157 -28.57 27.85 -12.59
C ASP A 157 -27.24 28.49 -13.02
N LEU A 158 -26.38 27.71 -13.68
CA LEU A 158 -25.11 28.17 -14.24
C LEU A 158 -25.27 28.69 -15.67
N GLY A 159 -26.48 28.56 -16.26
CA GLY A 159 -26.78 28.96 -17.63
C GLY A 159 -25.95 28.19 -18.67
N LEU A 160 -25.65 28.88 -19.78
CA LEU A 160 -24.77 28.37 -20.83
C LEU A 160 -23.35 28.15 -20.29
N GLN A 161 -22.87 26.91 -20.39
CA GLN A 161 -21.49 26.54 -20.08
C GLN A 161 -20.84 25.90 -21.30
N LYS A 162 -19.55 26.18 -21.49
CA LYS A 162 -18.71 25.51 -22.49
C LYS A 162 -18.24 24.16 -21.95
N ALA A 163 -17.68 23.33 -22.84
CA ALA A 163 -16.96 22.14 -22.41
C ALA A 163 -15.80 22.50 -21.45
N GLY A 164 -15.65 21.74 -20.36
CA GLY A 164 -14.64 21.96 -19.34
C GLY A 164 -15.19 21.92 -17.92
N SER A 165 -14.57 22.68 -17.02
CA SER A 165 -14.96 22.79 -15.61
C SER A 165 -15.80 24.04 -15.38
N ALA A 166 -17.03 23.88 -14.91
CA ALA A 166 -17.91 24.97 -14.51
C ALA A 166 -17.99 25.04 -12.97
N SER A 167 -17.49 26.12 -12.37
CA SER A 167 -17.55 26.30 -10.92
C SER A 167 -18.92 26.82 -10.47
N PHE A 168 -19.34 26.39 -9.29
CA PHE A 168 -20.52 26.92 -8.60
C PHE A 168 -20.20 27.24 -7.14
N ILE A 169 -20.96 28.16 -6.57
CA ILE A 169 -20.86 28.57 -5.17
C ILE A 169 -22.27 28.48 -4.58
N TRP A 170 -22.38 27.81 -3.44
CA TRP A 170 -23.57 27.84 -2.61
C TRP A 170 -23.27 28.61 -1.33
N ASP A 171 -24.15 29.54 -0.98
CA ASP A 171 -24.05 30.40 0.20
C ASP A 171 -24.65 29.78 1.48
N GLY A 172 -25.03 28.50 1.43
CA GLY A 172 -25.64 27.79 2.54
C GLY A 172 -27.12 28.11 2.76
N LYS A 173 -27.75 28.88 1.87
CA LYS A 173 -29.16 29.29 2.00
C LYS A 173 -30.10 28.51 1.10
N ASN A 174 -31.36 28.40 1.52
CA ASN A 174 -32.43 27.84 0.71
C ASN A 174 -32.97 28.86 -0.32
N ASP A 175 -33.95 28.46 -1.14
CA ASP A 175 -34.61 29.36 -2.10
C ASP A 175 -35.38 30.53 -1.45
N ALA A 176 -35.76 30.40 -0.17
CA ALA A 176 -36.39 31.48 0.60
C ALA A 176 -35.36 32.46 1.22
N GLY A 177 -34.05 32.20 1.05
CA GLY A 177 -32.97 33.03 1.60
C GLY A 177 -32.65 32.73 3.07
N GLU A 178 -33.21 31.68 3.66
CA GLU A 178 -32.94 31.25 5.02
C GLU A 178 -31.71 30.33 5.05
N VAL A 179 -30.89 30.44 6.10
CA VAL A 179 -29.72 29.57 6.27
C VAL A 179 -30.18 28.15 6.54
N ALA A 180 -29.73 27.21 5.70
CA ALA A 180 -30.01 25.79 5.88
C ALA A 180 -29.18 25.24 7.06
N LYS A 181 -29.54 24.08 7.62
CA LYS A 181 -28.79 23.48 8.73
C LYS A 181 -27.45 22.92 8.24
N ALA A 182 -26.39 22.99 9.03
CA ALA A 182 -25.17 22.26 8.71
C ALA A 182 -25.44 20.75 8.65
N GLY A 183 -24.82 20.03 7.72
CA GLY A 183 -25.08 18.61 7.53
C GLY A 183 -24.62 18.09 6.17
N THR A 184 -25.01 16.85 5.86
CA THR A 184 -24.71 16.23 4.56
C THR A 184 -25.77 16.64 3.54
N TYR A 185 -25.30 17.13 2.40
CA TYR A 185 -26.13 17.49 1.26
C TYR A 185 -25.74 16.67 0.03
N THR A 186 -26.69 16.48 -0.88
CA THR A 186 -26.47 15.88 -2.19
C THR A 186 -26.53 16.96 -3.28
N PHE A 187 -25.57 16.95 -4.19
CA PHE A 187 -25.37 17.85 -5.31
C PHE A 187 -25.55 17.07 -6.61
N GLY A 188 -26.68 17.30 -7.27
CA GLY A 188 -26.98 16.73 -8.58
C GLY A 188 -26.79 17.78 -9.68
N ALA A 189 -25.79 17.62 -10.53
CA ALA A 189 -25.62 18.47 -11.70
C ALA A 189 -26.27 17.85 -12.93
N THR A 190 -26.97 18.68 -13.72
CA THR A 190 -27.63 18.26 -14.96
C THR A 190 -27.40 19.27 -16.06
N ALA A 191 -27.23 18.79 -17.28
CA ALA A 191 -27.24 19.58 -18.51
C ALA A 191 -28.23 18.99 -19.51
N THR A 192 -28.72 19.82 -20.43
CA THR A 192 -29.55 19.35 -21.54
C THR A 192 -28.71 19.23 -22.80
N TYR A 193 -28.65 18.04 -23.39
CA TYR A 193 -28.04 17.77 -24.69
C TYR A 193 -29.12 17.21 -25.62
N ASP A 194 -29.32 17.83 -26.78
CA ASP A 194 -30.33 17.40 -27.76
C ASP A 194 -31.74 17.19 -27.15
N GLY A 195 -32.13 18.08 -26.22
CA GLY A 195 -33.42 18.01 -25.52
C GLY A 195 -33.51 16.94 -24.42
N LYS A 196 -32.43 16.19 -24.15
CA LYS A 196 -32.37 15.19 -23.07
C LYS A 196 -31.56 15.70 -21.89
N ALA A 197 -32.12 15.58 -20.69
CA ALA A 197 -31.41 15.85 -19.46
C ALA A 197 -30.38 14.74 -19.20
N THR A 198 -29.13 15.12 -19.02
CA THR A 198 -27.99 14.25 -18.75
C THR A 198 -27.38 14.65 -17.41
N SER A 199 -27.11 13.66 -16.55
CA SER A 199 -26.41 13.90 -15.29
C SER A 199 -24.93 14.18 -15.55
N LEU A 200 -24.38 15.15 -14.84
CA LEU A 200 -22.98 15.53 -14.90
C LEU A 200 -22.25 15.11 -13.63
N VAL A 201 -20.95 14.88 -13.74
CA VAL A 201 -20.10 14.59 -12.58
C VAL A 201 -19.80 15.90 -11.85
N THR A 202 -19.98 15.90 -10.53
CA THR A 202 -19.53 17.01 -9.68
C THR A 202 -18.27 16.65 -8.93
N TYR A 203 -17.46 17.67 -8.66
CA TYR A 203 -16.22 17.61 -7.91
C TYR A 203 -16.39 18.49 -6.68
N LEU A 204 -16.41 17.84 -5.53
CA LEU A 204 -16.81 18.45 -4.26
C LEU A 204 -15.65 18.42 -3.27
N PRO A 205 -15.51 19.45 -2.42
CA PRO A 205 -14.57 19.41 -1.31
C PRO A 205 -15.02 18.37 -0.29
N ALA A 206 -14.09 17.53 0.13
CA ALA A 206 -14.28 16.54 1.17
C ALA A 206 -13.06 16.49 2.07
N THR A 207 -13.28 16.32 3.37
CA THR A 207 -12.18 16.14 4.32
C THR A 207 -11.74 14.68 4.33
N VAL A 208 -10.44 14.43 4.27
CA VAL A 208 -9.88 13.07 4.38
C VAL A 208 -9.94 12.63 5.83
N SER A 209 -10.74 11.62 6.14
CA SER A 209 -10.89 11.06 7.49
C SER A 209 -9.79 10.03 7.80
N SER A 210 -9.42 9.22 6.82
CA SER A 210 -8.32 8.25 6.95
C SER A 210 -7.81 7.85 5.56
N VAL A 211 -6.69 7.14 5.54
CA VAL A 211 -6.14 6.55 4.32
C VAL A 211 -6.03 5.04 4.50
N THR A 212 -6.43 4.30 3.48
CA THR A 212 -6.22 2.86 3.38
C THR A 212 -5.10 2.59 2.39
N ILE A 213 -4.11 1.82 2.82
CA ILE A 213 -2.94 1.44 2.02
C ILE A 213 -3.02 -0.05 1.79
N SER A 214 -2.96 -0.47 0.52
CA SER A 214 -2.93 -1.90 0.20
C SER A 214 -1.55 -2.47 0.46
N GLN A 215 -1.47 -3.50 1.31
CA GLN A 215 -0.22 -4.23 1.59
C GLN A 215 0.24 -5.10 0.41
N THR A 216 -0.62 -5.31 -0.59
CA THR A 216 -0.36 -6.17 -1.76
C THR A 216 -0.09 -5.37 -3.05
N GLY A 217 0.20 -4.06 -2.93
CA GLY A 217 0.54 -3.21 -4.08
C GLY A 217 -0.66 -2.61 -4.82
N GLY A 218 -1.81 -2.51 -4.14
CA GLY A 218 -2.98 -1.79 -4.65
C GLY A 218 -2.85 -0.27 -4.51
N GLU A 219 -3.73 0.46 -5.20
CA GLU A 219 -3.76 1.91 -5.14
C GLU A 219 -4.10 2.42 -3.72
N LEU A 220 -3.53 3.57 -3.37
CA LEU A 220 -3.82 4.26 -2.13
C LEU A 220 -5.25 4.84 -2.17
N MET A 221 -6.04 4.53 -1.15
CA MET A 221 -7.45 4.94 -1.07
C MET A 221 -7.64 5.96 0.06
N LEU A 222 -8.25 7.09 -0.25
CA LEU A 222 -8.67 8.09 0.73
C LEU A 222 -10.09 7.80 1.18
N ASN A 223 -10.31 7.74 2.49
CA ASN A 223 -11.64 7.66 3.08
C ASN A 223 -12.10 9.08 3.39
N LEU A 224 -13.04 9.57 2.61
CA LEU A 224 -13.53 10.94 2.64
C LEU A 224 -14.82 11.03 3.47
N ALA A 225 -14.93 12.08 4.28
CA ALA A 225 -16.12 12.35 5.07
C ALA A 225 -17.35 12.55 4.14
N GLY A 226 -18.32 11.64 4.24
CA GLY A 226 -19.58 11.69 3.48
C GLY A 226 -19.55 11.09 2.06
N LEU A 227 -18.37 10.87 1.46
CA LEU A 227 -18.23 10.30 0.10
C LEU A 227 -17.72 8.85 0.10
N GLY A 228 -17.23 8.34 1.23
CA GLY A 228 -16.68 6.99 1.31
C GLY A 228 -15.24 6.90 0.78
N SER A 229 -14.85 5.74 0.26
CA SER A 229 -13.47 5.48 -0.16
C SER A 229 -13.24 5.80 -1.64
N ILE A 230 -12.27 6.65 -1.94
CA ILE A 230 -11.89 7.08 -3.29
C ILE A 230 -10.39 6.88 -3.51
N ALA A 231 -10.03 6.36 -4.67
CA ALA A 231 -8.64 6.23 -5.11
C ALA A 231 -7.93 7.61 -5.19
N LEU A 232 -6.69 7.71 -4.69
CA LEU A 232 -5.93 8.96 -4.71
C LEU A 232 -5.80 9.53 -6.12
N SER A 233 -5.67 8.71 -7.18
CA SER A 233 -5.60 9.19 -8.57
C SER A 233 -6.86 9.90 -9.06
N LYS A 234 -8.00 9.70 -8.40
CA LYS A 234 -9.27 10.36 -8.74
C LYS A 234 -9.44 11.72 -8.06
N VAL A 235 -8.57 12.05 -7.11
CA VAL A 235 -8.55 13.38 -6.48
C VAL A 235 -8.04 14.40 -7.50
N GLN A 236 -8.83 15.44 -7.75
CA GLN A 236 -8.47 16.48 -8.71
C GLN A 236 -7.46 17.47 -8.11
N THR A 237 -7.61 17.81 -6.83
CA THR A 237 -6.72 18.76 -6.15
C THR A 237 -6.71 18.46 -4.66
N ILE A 238 -5.53 18.55 -4.04
CA ILE A 238 -5.37 18.55 -2.59
C ILE A 238 -5.36 20.01 -2.14
N GLY A 239 -6.28 20.37 -1.23
CA GLY A 239 -6.36 21.72 -0.68
C GLY A 239 -5.09 22.10 0.09
N MET A 240 -4.72 23.38 -0.02
CA MET A 240 -3.58 23.99 0.68
C MET A 240 -3.78 24.01 2.19
#